data_AF-A0AAP0E0J1-F1
#
_entry.id   AF-A0AAP0E0J1-F1
#
_cell.length_a   1.000
_cell.length_b   1.000
_cell.length_c   1.000
_cell.angle_alpha   90.00
_cell.angle_beta   90.00
_cell.angle_gamma   90.00
#
_symmetry.space_group_name_H-M   'P 1'
#
loop_
_entity.id
_entity.type
_entity.pdbx_description
1 polymer ?
#
loop_
_entity_poly.entity_id
_entity_poly.type
_entity_poly.pdbx_seq_one_letter_code
_entity_poly.pdbx_strand_id
1 'polypeptide(L)'
;MVQCCVVRVCVLVGDLDFHCGVVVLFGLFVNVFTDSGEQCCAVGLPSTINASVFDPFLRFWVDRRPNHHHLRLRGVPRRLCSPCVLTAHPTLFCPLCLEPHLLEQRVVPCSRCPSTAHLSCAAKSSPFLCPSCSGHSRPQFGDDDARVVVAAARIALLSLRRAAAARRAEAEWRAKEAALARKRAVEALERLASLCNWDGEEEEEEEEEEEEESESAVMAKKKAKKKKKKKKLRGYGKDGVFMNNGDALNVRLRDWVKLKMEENKKKKKKKK
;
A
#
# COMPACT_ATOMS: atom_id res chain seq x y z
N MET A 1 21.45 18.67 -11.71
CA MET A 1 21.60 17.67 -12.80
C MET A 1 20.63 18.04 -13.90
N VAL A 2 21.14 18.66 -14.97
CA VAL A 2 20.34 19.11 -16.12
C VAL A 2 20.35 17.96 -17.12
N GLN A 3 19.22 17.27 -17.26
CA GLN A 3 19.04 16.25 -18.29
C GLN A 3 18.57 16.97 -19.55
N CYS A 4 19.49 17.23 -20.47
CA CYS A 4 19.17 17.66 -21.82
C CYS A 4 18.36 16.55 -22.51
N CYS A 5 17.15 16.86 -22.96
CA CYS A 5 16.35 15.96 -23.79
C CYS A 5 17.00 15.90 -25.18
N VAL A 6 17.84 14.89 -25.40
CA VAL A 6 18.28 14.53 -26.76
C VAL A 6 17.09 13.85 -27.43
N VAL A 7 16.43 14.54 -28.36
CA VAL A 7 15.46 13.91 -29.26
C VAL A 7 16.25 13.02 -30.20
N ARG A 8 16.39 11.74 -29.83
CA ARG A 8 16.97 10.74 -30.71
C ARG A 8 15.87 10.28 -31.65
N VAL A 9 15.88 10.78 -32.89
CA VAL A 9 15.04 10.24 -33.96
C VAL A 9 15.63 8.89 -34.35
N CYS A 10 15.16 7.81 -33.73
CA CYS A 10 15.50 6.46 -34.17
C CYS A 10 14.63 6.14 -35.39
N VAL A 11 15.22 6.25 -36.58
CA VAL A 11 14.66 5.62 -37.78
C VAL A 11 14.97 4.12 -37.64
N LEU A 12 13.94 3.32 -37.34
CA LEU A 12 14.03 1.87 -37.46
C LEU A 12 14.14 1.52 -38.95
N VAL A 13 15.37 1.42 -39.44
CA VAL A 13 15.67 0.72 -40.68
C VAL A 13 15.84 -0.74 -40.28
N GLY A 14 14.89 -1.59 -40.67
CA GLY A 14 15.02 -3.03 -40.49
C GLY A 14 16.20 -3.55 -41.31
N ASP A 15 17.04 -4.35 -40.66
CA ASP A 15 18.21 -5.00 -41.26
C ASP A 15 17.81 -5.90 -42.43
N LEU A 16 18.23 -5.53 -43.64
CA LEU A 16 18.48 -6.46 -44.74
C LEU A 16 19.60 -5.86 -45.62
N ASP A 17 20.54 -6.72 -45.96
CA ASP A 17 21.86 -6.42 -46.50
C ASP A 17 21.89 -5.51 -47.74
N PHE A 18 22.99 -4.75 -47.80
CA PHE A 18 23.42 -3.87 -48.88
C PHE A 18 23.30 -4.52 -50.28
N HIS A 19 22.50 -3.93 -51.17
CA HIS A 19 22.85 -3.65 -52.58
C HIS A 19 21.89 -2.60 -53.16
N CYS A 20 22.47 -1.60 -53.84
CA CYS A 20 21.79 -0.41 -54.38
C CYS A 20 20.56 -0.71 -55.26
N GLY A 21 19.41 -0.12 -54.94
CA GLY A 21 18.31 0.06 -55.90
C GLY A 21 16.92 0.20 -55.29
N VAL A 22 16.24 1.29 -55.69
CA VAL A 22 14.79 1.55 -55.56
C VAL A 22 14.30 2.17 -54.23
N VAL A 23 13.84 3.42 -54.34
CA VAL A 23 13.15 4.20 -53.31
C VAL A 23 11.72 3.67 -53.15
N VAL A 24 11.37 3.23 -51.93
CA VAL A 24 9.97 2.97 -51.55
C VAL A 24 9.65 3.83 -50.32
N LEU A 25 8.75 4.80 -50.48
CA LEU A 25 8.23 5.65 -49.41
C LEU A 25 7.30 4.84 -48.50
N PHE A 26 7.84 4.31 -47.39
CA PHE A 26 7.02 3.76 -46.30
C PHE A 26 6.74 4.84 -45.24
N GLY A 27 5.47 4.93 -44.83
CA GLY A 27 4.97 5.92 -43.88
C GLY A 27 5.75 5.95 -42.57
N LEU A 28 6.35 7.12 -42.29
CA LEU A 28 7.05 7.42 -41.04
C LEU A 28 6.05 7.53 -39.87
N PHE A 29 5.87 6.44 -39.12
CA PHE A 29 5.39 6.52 -37.75
C PHE A 29 6.57 6.81 -36.83
N VAL A 30 6.79 8.10 -36.51
CA VAL A 30 7.78 8.50 -35.52
C VAL A 30 7.19 8.29 -34.12
N ASN A 31 7.47 7.14 -33.51
CA ASN A 31 7.22 6.93 -32.09
C ASN A 31 8.38 7.54 -31.30
N VAL A 32 8.18 8.74 -30.75
CA VAL A 32 9.13 9.37 -29.82
C VAL A 32 8.93 8.74 -28.45
N PHE A 33 9.75 7.74 -28.12
CA PHE A 33 9.87 7.22 -26.75
C PHE A 33 10.98 7.99 -26.03
N THR A 34 10.64 8.63 -24.92
CA THR A 34 11.65 9.14 -23.98
C THR A 34 12.01 8.04 -22.98
N ASP A 35 13.27 8.02 -22.56
CA ASP A 35 13.89 7.02 -21.68
C ASP A 35 13.29 7.00 -20.24
N SER A 36 12.32 7.87 -19.95
CA SER A 36 11.60 7.95 -18.67
C SER A 36 10.30 7.11 -18.62
N GLY A 37 9.95 6.38 -19.69
CA GLY A 37 8.64 5.72 -19.79
C GLY A 37 7.47 6.70 -19.91
N GLU A 38 7.78 7.98 -20.17
CA GLU A 38 6.81 9.03 -20.41
C GLU A 38 6.37 8.96 -21.88
N GLN A 39 5.21 8.33 -22.11
CA GLN A 39 4.51 8.49 -23.37
C GLN A 39 4.06 9.95 -23.49
N CYS A 40 4.86 10.76 -24.18
CA CYS A 40 4.32 11.93 -24.86
C CYS A 40 3.25 11.41 -25.81
N CYS A 41 2.04 11.97 -25.72
CA CYS A 41 1.00 11.65 -26.69
C CYS A 41 1.52 12.08 -28.07
N ALA A 42 2.04 11.13 -28.85
CA ALA A 42 2.16 11.30 -30.28
C ALA A 42 0.72 11.48 -30.78
N VAL A 43 0.30 12.72 -30.92
CA VAL A 43 -0.96 13.05 -31.57
C VAL A 43 -0.77 12.58 -33.00
N GLY A 44 -1.41 11.46 -33.35
CA GLY A 44 -1.32 10.89 -34.69
C GLY A 44 -1.60 11.97 -35.71
N LEU A 45 -0.56 12.44 -36.39
CA LEU A 45 -0.69 13.36 -37.49
C LEU A 45 -1.33 12.59 -38.64
N PRO A 46 -2.40 13.12 -39.27
CA PRO A 46 -2.96 12.47 -40.45
C PRO A 46 -1.90 12.42 -41.55
N SER A 47 -1.81 11.30 -42.25
CA SER A 47 -0.73 10.92 -43.18
C SER A 47 -0.62 11.76 -44.45
N THR A 48 -1.35 12.87 -44.57
CA THR A 48 -1.54 13.61 -45.83
C THR A 48 -1.47 15.13 -45.68
N ILE A 49 -0.66 15.66 -44.75
CA ILE A 49 -0.45 17.12 -44.64
C ILE A 49 0.83 17.53 -45.38
N ASN A 50 0.70 18.52 -46.28
CA ASN A 50 1.81 19.18 -46.97
C ASN A 50 2.85 19.75 -45.98
N ALA A 51 4.14 19.53 -46.27
CA ALA A 51 5.27 19.95 -45.43
C ALA A 51 5.32 21.46 -45.12
N SER A 52 4.65 22.31 -45.91
CA SER A 52 4.59 23.75 -45.69
C SER A 52 3.71 24.20 -44.51
N VAL A 53 2.83 23.32 -44.00
CA VAL A 53 1.98 23.60 -42.81
C VAL A 53 2.66 23.14 -41.51
N PHE A 54 3.76 22.39 -41.61
CA PHE A 54 4.46 21.78 -40.47
C PHE A 54 5.38 22.74 -39.71
N ASP A 55 5.90 23.75 -40.39
CA ASP A 55 6.95 24.64 -39.87
C ASP A 55 6.47 25.54 -38.69
N PRO A 56 5.26 26.14 -38.72
CA PRO A 56 4.76 26.90 -37.57
C PRO A 56 4.45 26.03 -36.35
N PHE A 57 4.01 24.78 -36.59
CA PHE A 57 3.61 23.85 -35.53
C PHE A 57 4.83 23.34 -34.75
N LEU A 58 5.93 23.03 -35.45
CA LEU A 58 7.17 22.60 -34.81
C LEU A 58 7.88 23.76 -34.09
N ARG A 59 7.92 24.97 -34.67
CA ARG A 59 8.51 26.16 -34.02
C ARG A 59 7.80 26.53 -32.72
N PHE A 60 6.48 26.34 -32.63
CA PHE A 60 5.73 26.58 -31.38
C PHE A 60 6.12 25.61 -30.25
N TRP A 61 6.52 24.38 -30.57
CA TRP A 61 6.89 23.36 -29.58
C TRP A 61 8.36 23.42 -29.13
N VAL A 62 9.24 24.02 -29.94
CA VAL A 62 10.69 24.05 -29.66
C VAL A 62 11.09 25.15 -28.67
N ASP A 63 10.38 26.29 -28.63
CA ASP A 63 10.79 27.45 -27.80
C ASP A 63 10.05 27.60 -26.45
N ARG A 64 8.94 26.89 -26.22
CA ARG A 64 8.24 26.90 -24.92
C ARG A 64 8.40 25.55 -24.23
N ARG A 65 9.10 25.52 -23.09
CA ARG A 65 9.11 24.34 -22.20
C ARG A 65 7.65 23.96 -21.91
N PRO A 66 7.18 22.77 -22.34
CA PRO A 66 5.80 22.40 -22.09
C PRO A 66 5.58 22.36 -20.57
N ASN A 67 4.60 23.11 -20.07
CA ASN A 67 4.15 22.96 -18.69
C ASN A 67 3.54 21.57 -18.56
N HIS A 68 4.29 20.66 -17.93
CA HIS A 68 3.83 19.31 -17.64
C HIS A 68 3.05 19.30 -16.33
N HIS A 69 1.84 18.75 -16.38
CA HIS A 69 0.97 18.62 -15.23
C HIS A 69 0.95 17.16 -14.76
N HIS A 70 0.95 16.95 -13.45
CA HIS A 70 0.80 15.62 -12.86
C HIS A 70 -0.69 15.28 -12.72
N LEU A 71 -1.15 14.27 -13.45
CA LEU A 71 -2.52 13.79 -13.38
C LEU A 71 -2.57 12.31 -13.06
N ARG A 72 -3.64 11.88 -12.39
CA ARG A 72 -3.97 10.46 -12.28
C ARG A 72 -5.01 10.08 -13.31
N LEU A 73 -4.57 9.37 -14.33
CA LEU A 73 -5.46 8.77 -15.32
C LEU A 73 -5.61 7.29 -14.98
N ARG A 74 -6.83 6.86 -14.62
CA ARG A 74 -7.14 5.47 -14.23
C ARG A 74 -6.24 4.93 -13.11
N GLY A 75 -5.95 5.75 -12.11
CA GLY A 75 -5.11 5.38 -10.95
C GLY A 75 -3.60 5.51 -11.19
N VAL A 76 -3.15 5.54 -12.45
CA VAL A 76 -1.72 5.67 -12.80
C VAL A 76 -1.32 7.15 -12.87
N PRO A 77 -0.29 7.59 -12.13
CA PRO A 77 0.24 8.95 -12.28
C PRO A 77 0.91 9.09 -13.66
N ARG A 78 0.54 10.14 -14.41
CA ARG A 78 1.10 10.48 -15.71
C ARG A 78 1.46 11.97 -15.73
N ARG A 79 2.49 12.33 -16.50
CA ARG A 79 2.78 13.73 -16.84
C ARG A 79 2.15 14.04 -18.18
N LEU A 80 1.30 15.06 -18.24
CA LEU A 80 0.60 15.46 -19.45
C LEU A 80 0.89 16.93 -19.75
N CYS A 81 1.09 17.24 -21.03
CA CYS A 81 1.16 18.62 -21.51
C CYS A 81 -0.20 19.34 -21.29
N SER A 82 -0.24 20.67 -21.14
CA SER A 82 -1.53 21.39 -20.97
C SER A 82 -2.60 21.00 -22.02
N PRO A 83 -2.28 20.94 -23.34
CA PRO A 83 -3.24 20.45 -24.34
C PRO A 83 -3.71 19.01 -24.10
N CYS A 84 -2.79 18.12 -23.71
CA CYS A 84 -3.05 16.71 -23.42
C CYS A 84 -4.01 16.55 -22.22
N VAL A 85 -3.90 17.43 -21.23
CA VAL A 85 -4.81 17.48 -20.06
C VAL A 85 -6.22 17.81 -20.50
N LEU A 86 -6.37 18.82 -21.38
CA LEU A 86 -7.67 19.23 -21.90
C LEU A 86 -8.30 18.15 -22.79
N THR A 87 -7.53 17.46 -23.63
CA THR A 87 -8.06 16.39 -24.47
C THR A 87 -8.45 15.14 -23.69
N ALA A 88 -7.74 14.82 -22.60
CA ALA A 88 -8.05 13.67 -21.75
C ALA A 88 -9.32 13.85 -20.90
N HIS A 89 -9.74 15.10 -20.66
CA HIS A 89 -10.83 15.42 -19.74
C HIS A 89 -11.86 16.40 -20.33
N PRO A 90 -12.50 16.08 -21.47
CA PRO A 90 -13.42 17.00 -22.16
C PRO A 90 -14.70 17.32 -21.38
N THR A 91 -15.02 16.51 -20.36
CA THR A 91 -16.19 16.70 -19.49
C THR A 91 -15.89 17.53 -18.25
N LEU A 92 -14.61 17.82 -17.95
CA LEU A 92 -14.24 18.52 -16.71
C LEU A 92 -14.15 20.03 -16.86
N PHE A 93 -14.21 20.59 -18.07
CA PHE A 93 -14.14 22.03 -18.31
C PHE A 93 -14.99 22.45 -19.51
N CYS A 94 -15.40 23.72 -19.51
CA CYS A 94 -16.12 24.31 -20.62
C CYS A 94 -15.14 24.75 -21.73
N PRO A 95 -15.28 24.29 -22.99
CA PRO A 95 -14.38 24.67 -24.08
C PRO A 95 -14.50 26.13 -24.51
N LEU A 96 -15.52 26.86 -24.03
CA LEU A 96 -15.75 28.27 -24.37
C LEU A 96 -15.09 29.24 -23.39
N CYS A 97 -15.16 28.96 -22.08
CA CYS A 97 -14.56 29.82 -21.05
C CYS A 97 -13.32 29.22 -20.37
N LEU A 98 -12.98 27.96 -20.65
CA LEU A 98 -11.88 27.20 -20.06
C LEU A 98 -11.96 27.04 -18.53
N GLU A 99 -13.12 27.31 -17.92
CA GLU A 99 -13.33 27.06 -16.51
C GLU A 99 -13.76 25.61 -16.25
N PRO A 100 -13.28 25.00 -15.15
CA PRO A 100 -13.68 23.65 -14.78
C PRO A 100 -15.15 23.62 -14.32
N HIS A 101 -15.87 22.55 -14.65
CA HIS A 101 -17.23 22.33 -14.16
C HIS A 101 -17.19 22.06 -12.64
N LEU A 102 -17.74 22.99 -11.87
CA LEU A 102 -17.98 22.77 -10.44
C LEU A 102 -19.30 22.03 -10.23
N LEU A 103 -19.46 21.39 -9.07
CA LEU A 103 -20.51 20.40 -8.77
C LEU A 103 -21.97 20.88 -8.93
N GLU A 104 -22.21 22.16 -9.18
CA GLU A 104 -23.55 22.77 -9.21
C GLU A 104 -23.88 23.49 -10.53
N GLN A 105 -22.97 23.49 -11.51
CA GLN A 105 -23.21 24.18 -12.77
C GLN A 105 -24.00 23.29 -13.74
N ARG A 106 -25.10 23.83 -14.28
CA ARG A 106 -25.83 23.18 -15.37
C ARG A 106 -24.95 23.18 -16.63
N VAL A 107 -24.65 21.98 -17.12
CA VAL A 107 -23.85 21.77 -18.33
C VAL A 107 -24.72 21.27 -19.48
N VAL A 108 -24.37 21.66 -20.70
CA VAL A 108 -25.00 21.22 -21.95
C VAL A 108 -23.96 20.43 -22.75
N PRO A 109 -24.24 19.18 -23.12
CA PRO A 109 -23.35 18.38 -23.95
C PRO A 109 -23.37 18.88 -25.41
N CYS A 110 -22.23 18.75 -26.08
CA CYS A 110 -22.14 18.92 -27.53
C CYS A 110 -22.91 17.80 -28.24
N SER A 111 -23.61 18.15 -29.31
CA SER A 111 -24.37 17.17 -30.10
C SER A 111 -23.51 16.16 -30.89
N ARG A 112 -22.21 16.40 -31.04
CA ARG A 112 -21.29 15.56 -31.86
C ARG A 112 -20.16 14.87 -31.08
N CYS A 113 -19.89 15.27 -29.84
CA CYS A 113 -18.73 14.76 -29.10
C CYS A 113 -18.97 14.85 -27.57
N PRO A 114 -18.16 14.19 -26.72
CA PRO A 114 -18.37 14.20 -25.27
C PRO A 114 -17.97 15.51 -24.57
N SER A 115 -17.73 16.60 -25.31
CA SER A 115 -17.47 17.91 -24.71
C SER A 115 -18.73 18.50 -24.10
N THR A 116 -18.60 19.12 -22.94
CA THR A 116 -19.70 19.80 -22.23
C THR A 116 -19.36 21.27 -22.05
N ALA A 117 -20.36 22.16 -22.13
CA ALA A 117 -20.20 23.59 -21.84
C ALA A 117 -21.20 24.04 -20.78
N HIS A 118 -20.91 25.14 -20.09
CA HIS A 118 -21.91 25.77 -19.22
C HIS A 118 -23.15 26.15 -20.02
N LEU A 119 -24.33 25.98 -19.43
CA LEU A 119 -25.60 26.41 -20.02
C LEU A 119 -25.57 27.90 -20.40
N SER A 120 -24.95 28.75 -19.57
CA SER A 120 -24.76 30.18 -19.85
C SER A 120 -23.85 30.45 -21.05
N CYS A 121 -22.85 29.61 -21.28
CA CYS A 121 -21.97 29.72 -22.45
C CYS A 121 -22.62 29.15 -23.72
N ALA A 122 -23.46 28.13 -23.59
CA ALA A 122 -24.13 27.44 -24.69
C ALA A 122 -25.44 28.14 -25.14
N ALA A 123 -26.00 29.04 -24.35
CA ALA A 123 -27.31 29.68 -24.58
C ALA A 123 -27.48 30.38 -25.93
N LYS A 124 -26.40 30.61 -26.68
CA LYS A 124 -26.40 31.25 -28.00
C LYS A 124 -26.65 30.29 -29.17
N SER A 125 -26.56 28.97 -28.97
CA SER A 125 -26.74 27.98 -30.05
C SER A 125 -27.49 26.72 -29.59
N SER A 126 -28.71 26.54 -30.12
CA SER A 126 -29.47 25.29 -30.00
C SER A 126 -29.57 24.60 -31.36
N PRO A 127 -29.02 23.39 -31.56
CA PRO A 127 -28.24 22.58 -30.61
C PRO A 127 -26.80 23.07 -30.42
N PHE A 128 -26.24 22.87 -29.22
CA PHE A 128 -24.87 23.27 -28.91
C PHE A 128 -23.86 22.40 -29.70
N LEU A 129 -22.94 23.07 -30.39
CA LEU A 129 -21.78 22.49 -31.05
C LEU A 129 -20.51 23.11 -30.46
N CYS A 130 -19.60 22.28 -29.95
CA CYS A 130 -18.34 22.78 -29.43
C CYS A 130 -17.46 23.35 -30.57
N PRO A 131 -16.49 24.23 -30.26
CA PRO A 131 -15.60 24.83 -31.27
C PRO A 131 -14.89 23.79 -32.16
N SER A 132 -14.61 22.59 -31.63
CA SER A 132 -13.98 21.52 -32.43
C SER A 132 -14.94 20.85 -33.42
N CYS A 133 -16.25 20.87 -33.15
CA CYS A 133 -17.27 20.21 -33.96
C CYS A 133 -18.00 21.16 -34.92
N SER A 134 -17.96 22.47 -34.66
CA SER A 134 -18.54 23.50 -35.53
C SER A 134 -17.68 23.78 -36.78
N GLY A 135 -16.51 23.15 -36.90
CA GLY A 135 -15.62 23.34 -38.05
C GLY A 135 -14.91 24.70 -38.05
N HIS A 136 -15.10 25.52 -37.02
CA HIS A 136 -14.24 26.67 -36.81
C HIS A 136 -12.83 26.17 -36.51
N SER A 137 -11.84 26.72 -37.22
CA SER A 137 -10.43 26.49 -36.92
C SER A 137 -10.23 26.63 -35.42
N ARG A 138 -9.61 25.63 -34.79
CA ARG A 138 -9.29 25.66 -33.35
C ARG A 138 -8.83 27.08 -32.99
N PRO A 139 -9.34 27.68 -31.90
CA PRO A 139 -8.90 29.02 -31.50
C PRO A 139 -7.37 28.99 -31.49
N GLN A 140 -6.77 29.76 -32.41
CA GLN A 140 -5.34 29.94 -32.44
C GLN A 140 -5.02 30.65 -31.13
N PHE A 141 -4.25 30.01 -30.26
CA PHE A 141 -4.12 30.36 -28.84
C PHE A 141 -3.37 31.70 -28.57
N GLY A 142 -3.43 32.66 -29.50
CA GLY A 142 -2.61 33.87 -29.53
C GLY A 142 -2.58 34.66 -28.23
N ASP A 143 -3.72 34.75 -27.52
CA ASP A 143 -3.82 35.42 -26.20
C ASP A 143 -4.38 34.50 -25.08
N ASP A 144 -4.89 33.33 -25.44
CA ASP A 144 -5.55 32.40 -24.51
C ASP A 144 -4.60 31.36 -23.89
N ASP A 145 -3.32 31.36 -24.28
CA ASP A 145 -2.32 30.43 -23.76
C ASP A 145 -2.26 30.41 -22.22
N ALA A 146 -2.34 31.59 -21.59
CA ALA A 146 -2.36 31.71 -20.14
C ALA A 146 -3.61 31.03 -19.54
N ARG A 147 -4.79 31.22 -20.15
CA ARG A 147 -6.05 30.61 -19.70
C ARG A 147 -6.02 29.10 -19.86
N VAL A 148 -5.45 28.60 -20.95
CA VAL A 148 -5.24 27.16 -21.20
C VAL A 148 -4.35 26.54 -20.12
N VAL A 149 -3.23 27.19 -19.79
CA VAL A 149 -2.34 26.69 -18.72
C VAL A 149 -3.03 26.71 -17.36
N VAL A 150 -3.77 27.78 -17.04
CA VAL A 150 -4.54 27.87 -15.78
C VAL A 150 -5.64 26.80 -15.72
N ALA A 151 -6.36 26.57 -16.81
CA ALA A 151 -7.39 25.54 -16.91
C ALA A 151 -6.81 24.14 -16.72
N ALA A 152 -5.72 23.82 -17.41
CA ALA A 152 -5.01 22.56 -17.27
C ALA A 152 -4.48 22.36 -15.84
N ALA A 153 -3.90 23.40 -15.23
CA ALA A 153 -3.44 23.36 -13.85
C ALA A 153 -4.59 23.11 -12.85
N ARG A 154 -5.76 23.75 -13.06
CA ARG A 154 -6.96 23.52 -12.24
C ARG A 154 -7.47 22.09 -12.37
N ILE A 155 -7.55 21.55 -13.58
CA ILE A 155 -7.94 20.14 -13.81
C ILE A 155 -6.96 19.19 -13.11
N ALA A 156 -5.65 19.45 -13.25
CA ALA A 156 -4.62 18.66 -12.60
C ALA A 156 -4.77 18.69 -11.07
N LEU A 157 -4.96 19.89 -10.49
CA LEU A 157 -5.18 20.07 -9.07
C LEU A 157 -6.44 19.31 -8.59
N LEU A 158 -7.55 19.39 -9.34
CA LEU A 158 -8.78 18.67 -9.00
C LEU A 158 -8.59 17.15 -9.06
N SER A 159 -7.89 16.64 -10.08
CA SER A 159 -7.52 15.22 -10.19
C SER A 159 -6.67 14.77 -8.99
N LEU A 160 -5.65 15.57 -8.62
CA LEU A 160 -4.80 15.30 -7.46
C LEU A 160 -5.57 15.35 -6.14
N ARG A 161 -6.48 16.31 -5.95
CA ARG A 161 -7.33 16.41 -4.75
C ARG A 161 -8.24 15.20 -4.61
N ARG A 162 -8.91 14.77 -5.69
CA ARG A 162 -9.74 13.55 -5.70
C ARG A 162 -8.91 12.31 -5.36
N ALA A 163 -7.73 12.20 -5.96
CA ALA A 163 -6.81 11.10 -5.68
C ALA A 163 -6.30 11.09 -4.23
N ALA A 164 -6.01 12.26 -3.67
CA ALA A 164 -5.58 12.40 -2.28
C ALA A 164 -6.71 12.04 -1.31
N ALA A 165 -7.93 12.50 -1.58
CA ALA A 165 -9.12 12.14 -0.79
C ALA A 165 -9.38 10.63 -0.81
N ALA A 166 -9.36 10.00 -1.99
CA ALA A 166 -9.50 8.55 -2.12
C ALA A 166 -8.43 7.80 -1.32
N ARG A 167 -7.16 8.23 -1.37
CA ARG A 167 -6.08 7.62 -0.59
C ARG A 167 -6.26 7.75 0.92
N ARG A 168 -6.80 8.88 1.40
CA ARG A 168 -7.10 9.04 2.84
C ARG A 168 -8.21 8.10 3.28
N ALA A 169 -9.31 8.04 2.52
CA ALA A 169 -10.42 7.13 2.81
C ALA A 169 -9.97 5.66 2.82
N GLU A 170 -9.13 5.27 1.86
CA GLU A 170 -8.57 3.92 1.78
C GLU A 170 -7.62 3.61 2.94
N ALA A 171 -6.78 4.57 3.36
CA ALA A 171 -5.89 4.42 4.50
C ALA A 171 -6.67 4.29 5.82
N GLU A 172 -7.73 5.07 6.01
CA GLU A 172 -8.63 4.98 7.16
C GLU A 172 -9.34 3.63 7.20
N TRP A 173 -9.81 3.13 6.07
CA TRP A 173 -10.42 1.81 5.97
C TRP A 173 -9.43 0.71 6.38
N ARG A 174 -8.22 0.72 5.84
CA ARG A 174 -7.17 -0.25 6.22
C ARG A 174 -6.78 -0.16 7.70
N ALA A 175 -6.76 1.04 8.27
CA ALA A 175 -6.49 1.21 9.70
C ALA A 175 -7.58 0.57 10.57
N LYS A 176 -8.86 0.72 10.17
CA LYS A 176 -10.01 0.10 10.85
C LYS A 176 -9.97 -1.43 10.74
N GLU A 177 -9.70 -1.97 9.55
CA GLU A 177 -9.56 -3.43 9.36
C GLU A 177 -8.42 -4.01 10.21
N ALA A 178 -7.25 -3.35 10.22
CA ALA A 178 -6.11 -3.79 11.02
C ALA A 178 -6.41 -3.73 12.53
N ALA A 179 -7.17 -2.72 12.99
CA ALA A 179 -7.60 -2.64 14.39
C ALA A 179 -8.56 -3.77 14.76
N LEU A 180 -9.54 -4.08 13.91
CA LEU A 180 -10.45 -5.21 14.11
C LEU A 180 -9.72 -6.56 14.10
N ALA A 181 -8.74 -6.75 13.20
CA ALA A 181 -7.92 -7.95 13.17
C ALA A 181 -7.10 -8.12 14.47
N ARG A 182 -6.49 -7.04 14.98
CA ARG A 182 -5.79 -7.07 16.27
C ARG A 182 -6.72 -7.42 17.42
N LYS A 183 -7.92 -6.82 17.46
CA LYS A 183 -8.92 -7.13 18.49
C LYS A 183 -9.28 -8.62 18.50
N ARG A 184 -9.56 -9.20 17.33
CA ARG A 184 -9.85 -10.64 17.20
C ARG A 184 -8.67 -11.52 17.62
N ALA A 185 -7.45 -11.12 17.30
CA ALA A 185 -6.26 -11.86 17.72
C ALA A 185 -6.07 -11.83 19.25
N VAL A 186 -6.31 -10.69 19.88
CA VAL A 186 -6.28 -10.56 21.35
C VAL A 186 -7.36 -11.43 21.99
N GLU A 187 -8.61 -11.37 21.50
CA GLU A 187 -9.71 -12.21 22.00
C GLU A 187 -9.39 -13.72 21.85
N ALA A 188 -8.72 -14.13 20.76
CA ALA A 188 -8.29 -15.51 20.58
C ALA A 188 -7.20 -15.92 21.60
N LEU A 189 -6.24 -15.02 21.87
CA LEU A 189 -5.21 -15.26 22.88
C LEU A 189 -5.78 -15.30 24.30
N GLU A 190 -6.77 -14.47 24.61
CA GLU A 190 -7.48 -14.49 25.91
C GLU A 190 -8.21 -15.82 26.12
N ARG A 191 -8.82 -16.39 25.07
CA ARG A 191 -9.43 -17.73 25.13
C ARG A 191 -8.40 -18.82 25.37
N LEU A 192 -7.24 -18.77 24.72
CA LEU A 192 -6.16 -19.74 24.94
C LEU A 192 -5.59 -19.62 26.35
N ALA A 193 -5.37 -18.41 26.85
CA ALA A 193 -4.91 -18.18 28.22
C ALA A 193 -5.92 -18.68 29.25
N SER A 194 -7.23 -18.53 28.95
CA SER A 194 -8.27 -19.13 29.79
C SER A 194 -8.10 -20.64 29.83
N LEU A 195 -8.04 -21.33 28.68
CA LEU A 195 -7.86 -22.79 28.58
C LEU A 195 -6.64 -23.31 29.36
N CYS A 196 -5.47 -22.67 29.23
CA CYS A 196 -4.27 -23.10 29.95
C CYS A 196 -4.37 -22.95 31.48
N ASN A 197 -5.25 -22.10 31.99
CA ASN A 197 -5.48 -22.02 33.43
C ASN A 197 -6.34 -23.19 33.92
N TRP A 198 -7.30 -23.68 33.11
CA TRP A 198 -8.08 -24.88 33.45
C TRP A 198 -7.20 -26.13 33.47
N ASP A 199 -6.28 -26.26 32.50
CA ASP A 199 -5.34 -27.39 32.46
C ASP A 199 -4.46 -27.46 33.73
N GLY A 200 -4.12 -26.31 34.32
CA GLY A 200 -3.35 -26.26 35.57
C GLY A 200 -4.19 -26.55 36.83
N GLU A 201 -5.47 -26.18 36.84
CA GLU A 201 -6.39 -26.52 37.93
C GLU A 201 -6.69 -28.03 37.96
N GLU A 202 -6.86 -28.68 36.79
CA GLU A 202 -7.01 -30.15 36.70
C GLU A 202 -5.75 -30.89 37.18
N GLU A 203 -4.54 -30.43 36.81
CA GLU A 203 -3.29 -31.01 37.30
C GLU A 203 -3.11 -30.85 38.83
N GLU A 204 -3.47 -29.69 39.40
CA GLU A 204 -3.41 -29.46 40.86
C GLU A 204 -4.42 -30.36 41.62
N GLU A 205 -5.64 -30.53 41.10
CA GLU A 205 -6.64 -31.45 41.68
C GLU A 205 -6.17 -32.93 41.63
N GLU A 206 -5.57 -33.37 40.51
CA GLU A 206 -5.00 -34.72 40.40
C GLU A 206 -3.82 -34.95 41.36
N GLU A 207 -2.92 -33.96 41.53
CA GLU A 207 -1.82 -34.03 42.49
C GLU A 207 -2.32 -34.10 43.94
N GLU A 208 -3.34 -33.32 44.32
CA GLU A 208 -3.95 -33.37 45.66
C GLU A 208 -4.59 -34.75 45.94
N GLU A 209 -5.30 -35.33 44.97
CA GLU A 209 -5.89 -36.69 45.11
C GLU A 209 -4.81 -37.78 45.28
N GLU A 210 -3.71 -37.71 44.51
CA GLU A 210 -2.58 -38.64 44.64
C GLU A 210 -1.87 -38.50 46.00
N GLU A 211 -1.69 -37.28 46.50
CA GLU A 211 -1.11 -37.03 47.82
C GLU A 211 -1.98 -37.64 48.94
N GLU A 212 -3.30 -37.41 48.91
CA GLU A 212 -4.24 -37.99 49.89
C GLU A 212 -4.24 -39.52 49.89
N GLU A 213 -4.22 -40.14 48.70
CA GLU A 213 -4.18 -41.60 48.58
C GLU A 213 -2.85 -42.15 49.16
N SER A 214 -1.74 -41.47 48.88
CA SER A 214 -0.42 -41.85 49.40
C SER A 214 -0.32 -41.74 50.93
N GLU A 215 -0.89 -40.69 51.53
CA GLU A 215 -0.91 -40.48 52.98
C GLU A 215 -1.74 -41.56 53.69
N SER A 216 -2.91 -41.88 53.14
CA SER A 216 -3.79 -42.93 53.66
C SER A 216 -3.10 -44.30 53.67
N ALA A 217 -2.36 -44.62 52.59
CA ALA A 217 -1.57 -45.84 52.45
C ALA A 217 -0.39 -45.89 53.44
N VAL A 218 0.31 -44.77 53.66
CA VAL A 218 1.39 -44.66 54.65
C VAL A 218 0.86 -44.88 56.07
N MET A 219 -0.28 -44.30 56.40
CA MET A 219 -0.94 -44.47 57.71
C MET A 219 -1.36 -45.92 57.94
N ALA A 220 -1.88 -46.63 56.93
CA ALA A 220 -2.18 -48.06 57.00
C ALA A 220 -0.91 -48.90 57.27
N LYS A 221 0.19 -48.63 56.55
CA LYS A 221 1.49 -49.30 56.75
C LYS A 221 2.06 -49.06 58.17
N LYS A 222 1.95 -47.85 58.71
CA LYS A 222 2.36 -47.52 60.10
C LYS A 222 1.55 -48.31 61.14
N LYS A 223 0.23 -48.39 60.99
CA LYS A 223 -0.65 -49.18 61.87
C LYS A 223 -0.26 -50.67 61.87
N ALA A 224 0.05 -51.26 60.71
CA ALA A 224 0.51 -52.65 60.59
C ALA A 224 1.88 -52.90 61.27
N LYS A 225 2.86 -52.01 61.09
CA LYS A 225 4.17 -52.10 61.76
C LYS A 225 4.06 -51.99 63.29
N LYS A 226 3.19 -51.10 63.82
CA LYS A 226 2.98 -50.94 65.27
C LYS A 226 2.41 -52.22 65.90
N LYS A 227 1.50 -52.92 65.22
CA LYS A 227 1.00 -54.26 65.63
C LYS A 227 2.12 -55.31 65.66
N LYS A 228 3.03 -55.34 64.67
CA LYS A 228 4.20 -56.25 64.67
C LYS A 228 5.23 -55.92 65.75
N LYS A 229 5.51 -54.63 66.01
CA LYS A 229 6.50 -54.19 67.02
C LYS A 229 6.03 -54.46 68.46
N LYS A 230 4.73 -54.32 68.75
CA LYS A 230 4.14 -54.73 70.04
C LYS A 230 4.26 -56.25 70.29
N LYS A 231 4.33 -57.05 69.21
CA LYS A 231 4.60 -58.50 69.27
C LYS A 231 6.08 -58.84 69.50
N LYS A 232 7.02 -57.99 69.07
CA LYS A 232 8.47 -58.18 69.23
C LYS A 232 9.08 -57.60 70.52
N LEU A 233 8.51 -56.56 71.13
CA LEU A 233 9.01 -55.99 72.40
C LEU A 233 8.80 -56.87 73.66
N ARG A 234 8.34 -58.12 73.49
CA ARG A 234 8.40 -59.16 74.53
C ARG A 234 9.71 -59.97 74.51
N GLY A 235 10.66 -59.67 73.63
CA GLY A 235 11.96 -60.35 73.63
C GLY A 235 13.07 -59.47 73.09
N TYR A 236 14.15 -59.35 73.88
CA TYR A 236 15.43 -58.72 73.58
C TYR A 236 15.40 -57.18 73.50
N GLY A 237 16.27 -56.43 74.19
CA GLY A 237 17.60 -56.77 74.70
C GLY A 237 18.65 -55.95 73.96
N LYS A 238 19.11 -54.90 74.65
CA LYS A 238 20.40 -54.17 74.59
C LYS A 238 21.27 -54.22 73.31
N ASP A 239 21.74 -53.01 72.98
CA ASP A 239 22.97 -52.63 72.26
C ASP A 239 22.89 -52.50 70.74
N GLY A 240 23.24 -51.30 70.23
CA GLY A 240 23.32 -51.02 68.81
C GLY A 240 23.41 -49.53 68.47
N VAL A 241 24.64 -49.04 68.36
CA VAL A 241 25.06 -47.71 67.90
C VAL A 241 24.56 -47.43 66.47
N PHE A 242 23.99 -46.25 66.24
CA PHE A 242 23.48 -45.81 64.93
C PHE A 242 24.40 -44.71 64.37
N MET A 243 25.05 -44.97 63.23
CA MET A 243 25.88 -43.98 62.52
C MET A 243 25.02 -43.11 61.62
N ASN A 244 25.13 -41.79 61.78
CA ASN A 244 24.52 -40.77 60.93
C ASN A 244 25.39 -40.53 59.69
N ASN A 245 24.86 -40.81 58.50
CA ASN A 245 25.48 -40.48 57.21
C ASN A 245 24.51 -39.63 56.36
N GLY A 246 24.12 -38.45 56.87
CA GLY A 246 23.00 -37.65 56.34
C GLY A 246 23.32 -36.26 55.79
N ASP A 247 24.58 -35.84 55.66
CA ASP A 247 24.88 -34.41 55.50
C ASP A 247 25.45 -33.96 54.13
N ALA A 248 25.72 -34.88 53.18
CA ALA A 248 26.39 -34.50 51.93
C ALA A 248 25.45 -34.02 50.80
N LEU A 249 24.18 -34.43 50.78
CA LEU A 249 23.24 -34.09 49.70
C LEU A 249 22.56 -32.72 49.88
N ASN A 250 22.55 -32.18 51.11
CA ASN A 250 21.80 -30.97 51.45
C ASN A 250 22.55 -29.64 51.12
N VAL A 251 23.83 -29.73 50.75
CA VAL A 251 24.65 -28.56 50.37
C VAL A 251 24.47 -28.21 48.89
N ARG A 252 24.43 -29.23 48.01
CA ARG A 252 24.29 -29.02 46.55
C ARG A 252 22.96 -28.37 46.14
N LEU A 253 21.87 -28.69 46.82
CA LEU A 253 20.56 -28.10 46.51
C LEU A 253 20.51 -26.62 46.89
N ARG A 254 21.14 -26.22 48.00
CA ARG A 254 21.19 -24.83 48.47
C ARG A 254 22.01 -23.93 47.52
N ASP A 255 23.10 -24.44 46.96
CA ASP A 255 23.94 -23.67 46.05
C ASP A 255 23.28 -23.44 44.68
N TRP A 256 22.50 -24.41 44.20
CA TRP A 256 21.76 -24.29 42.94
C TRP A 256 20.66 -23.23 43.01
N VAL A 257 19.90 -23.18 44.12
CA VAL A 257 18.84 -22.17 44.34
C VAL A 257 19.40 -20.75 44.38
N LYS A 258 20.58 -20.55 44.99
CA LYS A 258 21.25 -19.24 45.02
C LYS A 258 21.62 -18.73 43.62
N LEU A 259 22.12 -19.59 42.74
CA LEU A 259 22.52 -19.20 41.39
C LEU A 259 21.33 -18.76 40.52
N LYS A 260 20.17 -19.43 40.64
CA LYS A 260 18.96 -19.06 39.88
C LYS A 260 18.38 -17.69 40.27
N MET A 261 18.46 -17.35 41.56
CA MET A 261 18.03 -16.04 42.06
C MET A 261 18.86 -14.87 41.50
N GLU A 262 20.18 -15.04 41.35
CA GLU A 262 21.05 -13.99 40.80
C GLU A 262 20.83 -13.76 39.29
N GLU A 263 20.57 -14.83 38.53
CA GLU A 263 20.29 -14.76 37.09
C GLU A 263 19.04 -13.91 36.81
N ASN A 264 17.98 -14.08 37.62
CA ASN A 264 16.75 -13.31 37.52
C ASN A 264 16.94 -11.83 37.90
N LYS A 265 17.80 -11.52 38.88
CA LYS A 265 18.13 -10.12 39.22
C LYS A 265 18.86 -9.41 38.06
N LYS A 266 19.77 -10.10 37.36
CA LYS A 266 20.47 -9.54 36.18
C LYS A 266 19.52 -9.29 35.01
N LYS A 267 18.55 -10.18 34.76
CA LYS A 267 17.51 -10.00 33.73
C LYS A 267 16.60 -8.80 34.01
N LYS A 268 16.26 -8.52 35.28
CA LYS A 268 15.47 -7.32 35.66
C LYS A 268 16.26 -6.02 35.48
N LYS A 269 17.58 -5.99 35.74
CA LYS A 269 18.41 -4.78 35.53
C LYS A 269 18.61 -4.41 34.06
N LYS A 270 18.59 -5.38 33.12
CA LYS A 270 18.70 -5.11 31.67
C LYS A 270 17.41 -4.59 31.03
N LYS A 271 16.28 -4.67 31.73
CA LYS A 271 14.96 -4.21 31.24
C LYS A 271 14.60 -2.78 31.69
N LYS A 272 15.43 -2.15 32.52
CA LYS A 272 15.34 -0.74 32.91
C LYS A 272 16.40 0.05 32.15
#